data_AF-M5UCE8-F1
#
_entry.id   AF-M5UCE8-F1
#
_cell.length_a   1.000
_cell.length_b   1.000
_cell.length_c   1.000
_cell.angle_alpha   90.00
_cell.angle_beta   90.00
_cell.angle_gamma   90.00
#
_symmetry.space_group_name_H-M   'P 1'
#
loop_
_entity.id
_entity.type
_entity.pdbx_description
1 polymer ?
#
loop_
_entity_poly.entity_id
_entity_poly.type
_entity_poly.pdbx_seq_one_letter_code
_entity_poly.pdbx_strand_id
1 'polypeptide(L)'
;MSTSRALSSFVTFATDEQFRKDHLKFCALWYDEVLYETIGKFNQDKFIDSLVENEKISRKFIRELSDLFVPLAARVEADVIEELRNSEPHGYPRWGEKHENYNYPEPESAEEFAHNCLLERIASQHGVDRITGHAIEHAEGRARVAVNAVRTWQLVNREIPCMLQANPDEKLAMTAVRKYGAGNEEVTPPIELLEASVPSLSAVPWSQVLQFRRDGSLESLRSKISEAMQLAGKNIDAAKRVLADLESTTIDQIVDSARPNPRKVIIESAAANVPGWLFNPASLSIAMRDVSASQKNQRELGWLYLLRDIRSAASPDS
;
A
#
# COMPACT_ATOMS: atom_id res chain seq x y z
N MET A 1 5.83 -5.12 -17.93
CA MET A 1 4.99 -4.50 -16.88
C MET A 1 5.90 -3.62 -16.03
N SER A 2 5.46 -2.41 -15.68
CA SER A 2 6.21 -1.55 -14.77
C SER A 2 6.08 -2.08 -13.34
N THR A 3 7.19 -2.26 -12.63
CA THR A 3 7.20 -2.67 -11.22
C THR A 3 6.52 -1.60 -10.37
N SER A 4 5.49 -1.96 -9.63
CA SER A 4 4.79 -1.05 -8.71
C SER A 4 5.62 -0.87 -7.43
N ARG A 5 5.87 0.39 -7.04
CA ARG A 5 6.72 0.71 -5.89
C ARG A 5 6.06 1.65 -4.90
N ALA A 6 6.31 1.39 -3.63
CA ALA A 6 6.07 2.31 -2.53
C ALA A 6 7.40 2.91 -2.06
N LEU A 7 7.35 4.12 -1.51
CA LEU A 7 8.44 4.71 -0.73
C LEU A 7 7.94 4.96 0.69
N SER A 8 8.70 4.54 1.70
CA SER A 8 8.47 4.85 3.11
C SER A 8 9.64 5.65 3.65
N SER A 9 9.34 6.77 4.32
CA SER A 9 10.35 7.58 4.98
C SER A 9 10.90 6.88 6.23
N PHE A 10 12.16 7.13 6.55
CA PHE A 10 12.78 6.55 7.74
C PHE A 10 12.03 6.95 9.01
N VAL A 11 11.58 8.20 9.08
CA VAL A 11 10.93 8.71 10.29
C VAL A 11 9.57 8.06 10.48
N THR A 12 8.73 7.99 9.44
CA THR A 12 7.45 7.29 9.53
C THR A 12 7.63 5.84 9.95
N PHE A 13 8.60 5.14 9.34
CA PHE A 13 8.94 3.79 9.78
C PHE A 13 9.33 3.73 11.25
N ALA A 14 10.16 4.65 11.74
CA ALA A 14 10.68 4.63 13.11
C ALA A 14 9.63 5.04 14.17
N THR A 15 8.77 6.00 13.87
CA THR A 15 7.89 6.63 14.88
C THR A 15 6.45 6.16 14.85
N ASP A 16 5.96 5.63 13.72
CA ASP A 16 4.56 5.23 13.57
C ASP A 16 4.42 3.70 13.69
N GLU A 17 4.03 3.24 14.88
CA GLU A 17 3.82 1.82 15.16
C GLU A 17 2.65 1.23 14.37
N GLN A 18 1.55 1.97 14.23
CA GLN A 18 0.39 1.50 13.47
C GLN A 18 0.76 1.34 12.00
N PHE A 19 1.54 2.28 11.46
CA PHE A 19 2.07 2.18 10.10
C PHE A 19 2.90 0.91 9.93
N ARG A 20 3.84 0.61 10.85
CA ARG A 20 4.67 -0.60 10.77
C ARG A 20 3.84 -1.89 10.87
N LYS A 21 2.89 -1.94 11.80
CA LYS A 21 2.14 -3.16 12.12
C LYS A 21 1.03 -3.46 11.12
N ASP A 22 0.47 -2.43 10.50
CA ASP A 22 -0.74 -2.53 9.69
C ASP A 22 -0.51 -2.04 8.26
N HIS A 23 -0.20 -0.76 8.09
CA HIS A 23 -0.05 -0.13 6.77
C HIS A 23 1.01 -0.81 5.89
N LEU A 24 2.15 -1.20 6.46
CA LEU A 24 3.19 -1.91 5.71
C LEU A 24 2.75 -3.29 5.24
N LYS A 25 1.82 -3.96 5.93
CA LYS A 25 1.24 -5.23 5.47
C LYS A 25 0.32 -4.99 4.28
N PHE A 26 -0.46 -3.91 4.28
CA PHE A 26 -1.19 -3.49 3.08
C PHE A 26 -0.27 -3.14 1.91
N CYS A 27 0.80 -2.40 2.17
CA CYS A 27 1.83 -2.11 1.16
C CYS A 27 2.46 -3.38 0.60
N ALA A 28 2.72 -4.37 1.47
CA ALA A 28 3.21 -5.68 1.09
C ALA A 28 2.21 -6.48 0.25
N LEU A 29 0.91 -6.21 0.29
CA LEU A 29 -0.06 -6.83 -0.61
C LEU A 29 -0.23 -6.00 -1.89
N TRP A 30 -0.01 -4.69 -1.83
CA TRP A 30 -0.31 -3.77 -2.94
C TRP A 30 0.85 -3.47 -3.89
N TYR A 31 2.08 -3.44 -3.39
CA TYR A 31 3.26 -3.08 -4.18
C TYR A 31 4.15 -4.30 -4.46
N ASP A 32 4.94 -4.23 -5.52
CA ASP A 32 5.92 -5.26 -5.83
C ASP A 32 7.18 -5.09 -4.98
N GLU A 33 7.56 -3.83 -4.75
CA GLU A 33 8.68 -3.42 -3.90
C GLU A 33 8.26 -2.26 -2.98
N VAL A 34 8.71 -2.29 -1.73
CA VAL A 34 8.60 -1.17 -0.79
C VAL A 34 10.00 -0.64 -0.53
N LEU A 35 10.31 0.51 -1.12
CA LEU A 35 11.54 1.23 -0.87
C LEU A 35 11.45 1.87 0.51
N TYR A 36 12.47 1.71 1.33
CA TYR A 36 12.57 2.47 2.59
C TYR A 36 13.82 3.33 2.57
N GLU A 37 13.63 4.57 3.00
CA GLU A 37 14.72 5.51 3.17
C GLU A 37 15.64 5.03 4.31
N THR A 38 16.94 5.01 4.04
CA THR A 38 17.95 4.64 5.03
C THR A 38 18.77 5.86 5.41
N ILE A 39 18.69 6.27 6.67
CA ILE A 39 19.65 7.23 7.23
C ILE A 39 20.88 6.44 7.71
N GLY A 40 22.03 6.66 7.07
CA GLY A 40 23.31 6.07 7.50
C GLY A 40 23.53 4.61 7.04
N LYS A 41 24.23 3.82 7.87
CA LYS A 41 24.57 2.43 7.54
C LYS A 41 23.36 1.52 7.75
N PHE A 42 22.84 0.99 6.66
CA PHE A 42 21.75 0.01 6.69
C PHE A 42 22.20 -1.32 7.32
N ASN A 43 21.36 -1.87 8.21
CA ASN A 43 21.49 -3.21 8.77
C ASN A 43 20.17 -3.96 8.56
N GLN A 44 20.21 -4.98 7.71
CA GLN A 44 19.04 -5.76 7.30
C GLN A 44 18.43 -6.55 8.44
N ASP A 45 19.25 -7.21 9.26
CA ASP A 45 18.76 -8.01 10.37
C ASP A 45 17.98 -7.14 11.36
N LYS A 46 18.53 -5.97 11.72
CA LYS A 46 17.84 -5.01 12.61
C LYS A 46 16.54 -4.48 12.02
N PHE A 47 16.52 -4.20 10.71
CA PHE A 47 15.31 -3.72 10.05
C PHE A 47 14.21 -4.79 10.06
N ILE A 48 14.56 -6.03 9.70
CA ILE A 48 13.61 -7.14 9.71
C ILE A 48 13.13 -7.42 11.13
N ASP A 49 14.03 -7.47 12.12
CA ASP A 49 13.66 -7.65 13.53
C ASP A 49 12.70 -6.56 14.00
N SER A 50 12.90 -5.31 13.58
CA SER A 50 11.97 -4.21 13.91
C SER A 50 10.63 -4.29 13.16
N LEU A 51 10.60 -4.90 11.97
CA LEU A 51 9.39 -5.05 11.16
C LEU A 51 8.49 -6.19 11.67
N VAL A 52 9.12 -7.28 12.12
CA VAL A 52 8.44 -8.52 12.51
C VAL A 52 8.30 -8.65 14.04
N GLU A 53 9.02 -7.81 14.78
CA GLU A 53 9.04 -7.70 16.24
C GLU A 53 9.21 -9.07 16.91
N ASN A 54 8.11 -9.63 17.45
CA ASN A 54 8.11 -10.86 18.24
C ASN A 54 7.77 -12.11 17.43
N GLU A 55 7.54 -11.98 16.11
CA GLU A 55 7.18 -13.10 15.26
C GLU A 55 8.38 -14.02 14.99
N LYS A 56 8.21 -15.32 15.22
CA LYS A 56 9.21 -16.32 14.83
C LYS A 56 9.10 -16.62 13.35
N ILE A 57 9.97 -15.99 12.56
CA ILE A 57 9.94 -16.11 11.10
C ILE A 57 11.08 -17.00 10.60
N SER A 58 10.77 -17.89 9.65
CA SER A 58 11.77 -18.76 9.03
C SER A 58 12.75 -17.97 8.14
N ARG A 59 13.97 -18.48 7.95
CA ARG A 59 14.95 -17.87 7.02
C ARG A 59 14.40 -17.65 5.61
N LYS A 60 13.51 -18.53 5.13
CA LYS A 60 12.86 -18.39 3.83
C LYS A 60 12.02 -17.11 3.76
N PHE A 61 11.22 -16.85 4.79
CA PHE A 61 10.39 -15.66 4.88
C PHE A 61 11.21 -14.38 5.11
N ILE A 62 12.31 -14.43 5.88
CA ILE A 62 13.24 -13.30 6.02
C ILE A 62 13.77 -12.87 4.65
N ARG A 63 14.19 -13.83 3.82
CA ARG A 63 14.64 -13.55 2.45
C ARG A 63 13.55 -12.88 1.63
N GLU A 64 12.33 -13.40 1.67
CA GLU A 64 11.21 -12.82 0.92
C GLU A 64 10.83 -11.41 1.39
N LEU A 65 10.91 -11.13 2.70
CA LEU A 65 10.76 -9.77 3.21
C LEU A 65 11.88 -8.86 2.73
N SER A 66 13.10 -9.37 2.62
CA SER A 66 14.25 -8.59 2.15
C SER A 66 14.21 -8.33 0.64
N ASP A 67 13.58 -9.22 -0.13
CA ASP A 67 13.32 -9.02 -1.55
C ASP A 67 12.20 -7.99 -1.77
N LEU A 68 11.24 -7.90 -0.83
CA LEU A 68 10.13 -6.95 -0.87
C LEU A 68 10.52 -5.56 -0.34
N PHE A 69 11.17 -5.49 0.81
CA PHE A 69 11.60 -4.25 1.46
C PHE A 69 13.04 -3.98 1.08
N VAL A 70 13.23 -3.01 0.20
CA VAL A 70 14.53 -2.73 -0.42
C VAL A 70 15.06 -1.37 0.05
N PRO A 71 16.33 -1.27 0.48
CA PRO A 71 16.88 0.02 0.87
C PRO A 71 16.92 0.95 -0.33
N LEU A 72 16.51 2.21 -0.15
CA LEU A 72 16.46 3.20 -1.23
C LEU A 72 17.80 3.30 -1.99
N ALA A 73 18.91 3.29 -1.26
CA ALA A 73 20.27 3.37 -1.81
C ALA A 73 20.68 2.17 -2.70
N ALA A 74 19.92 1.06 -2.69
CA ALA A 74 20.16 -0.06 -3.60
C ALA A 74 19.45 0.09 -4.95
N ARG A 75 18.60 1.11 -5.12
CA ARG A 75 17.83 1.35 -6.34
C ARG A 75 18.15 2.66 -7.03
N VAL A 76 18.44 3.68 -6.24
CA VAL A 76 18.68 5.05 -6.68
C VAL A 76 20.16 5.27 -6.96
N GLU A 77 20.47 6.02 -8.02
CA GLU A 77 21.85 6.39 -8.37
C GLU A 77 22.55 7.17 -7.25
N ALA A 78 23.88 7.05 -7.21
CA ALA A 78 24.67 7.62 -6.12
C ALA A 78 24.58 9.15 -6.06
N ASP A 79 24.37 9.81 -7.20
CA ASP A 79 24.20 11.26 -7.34
C ASP A 79 22.87 11.74 -6.77
N VAL A 80 21.77 11.01 -6.94
CA VAL A 80 20.48 11.33 -6.30
C VAL A 80 20.56 11.09 -4.79
N ILE A 81 21.26 10.04 -4.34
CA ILE A 81 21.58 9.88 -2.91
C ILE A 81 22.46 11.02 -2.39
N GLU A 82 23.38 11.52 -3.21
CA GLU A 82 24.21 12.68 -2.89
C GLU A 82 23.38 13.96 -2.85
N GLU A 83 22.47 14.16 -3.81
CA GLU A 83 21.53 15.28 -3.83
C GLU A 83 20.63 15.25 -2.60
N LEU A 84 20.13 14.08 -2.19
CA LEU A 84 19.35 13.92 -0.95
C LEU A 84 20.17 14.25 0.32
N ARG A 85 21.48 14.00 0.30
CA ARG A 85 22.38 14.36 1.43
C ARG A 85 22.81 15.82 1.41
N ASN A 86 23.03 16.37 0.22
CA ASN A 86 23.55 17.71 -0.04
C ASN A 86 22.44 18.75 -0.19
N SER A 87 21.18 18.32 -0.31
CA SER A 87 20.04 19.20 -0.14
C SER A 87 19.98 19.58 1.34
N GLU A 88 20.88 20.50 1.72
CA GLU A 88 20.91 21.12 3.02
C GLU A 88 19.49 21.55 3.37
N PRO A 89 19.04 21.28 4.61
CA PRO A 89 17.76 21.78 5.06
C PRO A 89 17.86 23.29 4.95
N HIS A 90 17.14 23.89 4.01
CA HIS A 90 16.96 25.35 4.01
C HIS A 90 16.47 25.67 5.40
N GLY A 91 17.32 26.35 6.18
CA GLY A 91 16.95 26.73 7.53
C GLY A 91 15.67 27.52 7.43
N TYR A 92 14.60 27.03 8.06
CA TYR A 92 13.34 27.75 8.09
C TYR A 92 13.62 29.13 8.69
N PRO A 93 13.21 30.23 8.04
CA PRO A 93 13.53 31.55 8.51
C PRO A 93 12.94 31.72 9.91
N ARG A 94 13.80 32.19 10.80
CA ARG A 94 13.46 32.54 12.19
C ARG A 94 13.49 34.06 12.25
N TRP A 95 12.40 34.70 12.64
CA TRP A 95 12.40 36.16 12.86
C TRP A 95 11.73 36.54 14.18
N GLY A 96 12.16 37.68 14.73
CA GLY A 96 11.86 38.11 16.10
C GLY A 96 13.06 37.91 17.05
N GLU A 97 12.96 38.45 18.26
CA GLU A 97 14.12 38.53 19.18
C GLU A 97 14.52 37.19 19.81
N LYS A 98 13.67 36.15 19.81
CA LYS A 98 13.93 34.91 20.57
C LYS A 98 13.26 33.65 19.98
N HIS A 99 13.43 33.38 18.69
CA HIS A 99 12.89 32.16 18.07
C HIS A 99 11.35 32.06 18.20
N GLU A 100 10.64 33.18 18.05
CA GLU A 100 9.20 33.20 18.32
C GLU A 100 8.36 32.83 17.08
N ASN A 101 8.82 33.19 15.88
CA ASN A 101 8.08 32.99 14.62
C ASN A 101 8.75 31.94 13.72
N TYR A 102 7.94 30.96 13.30
CA TYR A 102 8.30 29.84 12.42
C TYR A 102 7.32 29.68 11.23
N ASN A 103 6.36 30.61 11.10
CA ASN A 103 5.29 30.57 10.12
C ASN A 103 5.55 31.56 8.98
N TYR A 104 5.67 31.14 7.73
CA TYR A 104 5.89 32.03 6.60
C TYR A 104 4.69 32.96 6.38
N PRO A 105 4.82 34.29 6.58
CA PRO A 105 3.67 35.20 6.43
C PRO A 105 3.16 35.19 4.98
N GLU A 106 4.09 35.08 4.04
CA GLU A 106 3.84 34.95 2.61
C GLU A 106 4.73 33.80 2.10
N PRO A 107 4.23 32.55 2.04
CA PRO A 107 5.03 31.42 1.58
C PRO A 107 5.37 31.55 0.09
N GLU A 108 6.65 31.60 -0.22
CA GLU A 108 7.21 31.76 -1.58
C GLU A 108 7.39 30.41 -2.29
N SER A 109 7.29 29.30 -1.54
CA SER A 109 7.36 27.94 -2.08
C SER A 109 6.27 27.02 -1.54
N ALA A 110 6.07 25.90 -2.23
CA ALA A 110 5.08 24.89 -1.87
C ALA A 110 5.43 24.21 -0.52
N GLU A 111 6.73 24.07 -0.25
CA GLU A 111 7.30 23.54 0.98
C GLU A 111 7.01 24.45 2.17
N GLU A 112 7.16 25.76 2.00
CA GLU A 112 6.85 26.76 3.03
C GLU A 112 5.34 26.79 3.36
N PHE A 113 4.51 26.72 2.33
CA PHE A 113 3.07 26.62 2.49
C PHE A 113 2.67 25.34 3.25
N ALA A 114 3.25 24.19 2.88
CA ALA A 114 3.01 22.92 3.56
C ALA A 114 3.47 22.94 5.03
N HIS A 115 4.62 23.56 5.29
CA HIS A 115 5.14 23.75 6.64
C HIS A 115 4.17 24.56 7.51
N ASN A 116 3.61 25.66 6.99
CA ASN A 116 2.60 26.45 7.71
C ASN A 116 1.34 25.66 8.04
N CYS A 117 0.78 24.94 7.05
CA CYS A 117 -0.40 24.09 7.28
C CYS A 117 -0.15 23.04 8.38
N LEU A 118 1.07 22.51 8.46
CA LEU A 118 1.45 21.58 9.52
C LEU A 118 1.51 22.26 10.89
N LEU A 119 2.13 23.44 11.00
CA LEU A 119 2.15 24.19 12.25
C LEU A 119 0.73 24.52 12.74
N GLU A 120 -0.16 24.95 11.85
CA GLU A 120 -1.58 25.22 12.16
C GLU A 120 -2.31 23.96 12.65
N ARG A 121 -2.08 22.82 12.00
CA ARG A 121 -2.63 21.54 12.46
C ARG A 121 -2.11 21.15 13.84
N ILE A 122 -0.80 21.28 14.08
CA ILE A 122 -0.20 20.92 15.37
C ILE A 122 -0.72 21.86 16.48
N ALA A 123 -0.86 23.15 16.20
CA ALA A 123 -1.47 24.12 17.13
C ALA A 123 -2.91 23.74 17.47
N SER A 124 -3.71 23.39 16.45
CA SER A 124 -5.09 22.92 16.61
C SER A 124 -5.19 21.64 17.45
N GLN A 125 -4.25 20.70 17.28
CA GLN A 125 -4.17 19.47 18.11
C GLN A 125 -3.92 19.77 19.59
N HIS A 126 -3.24 20.87 19.90
CA HIS A 126 -2.99 21.33 21.27
C HIS A 126 -4.09 22.28 21.79
N GLY A 127 -5.12 22.58 20.98
CA GLY A 127 -6.19 23.51 21.35
C GLY A 127 -5.73 24.96 21.50
N VAL A 128 -4.68 25.36 20.77
CA VAL A 128 -4.15 26.72 20.79
C VAL A 128 -4.14 27.32 19.39
N ASP A 129 -4.30 28.63 19.30
CA ASP A 129 -4.18 29.35 18.02
C ASP A 129 -2.74 29.31 17.50
N ARG A 130 -1.77 29.25 18.43
CA ARG A 130 -0.35 29.25 18.11
C ARG A 130 0.49 28.60 19.20
N ILE A 131 1.45 27.77 18.79
CA ILE A 131 2.45 27.19 19.69
C ILE A 131 3.56 28.21 19.92
N THR A 132 3.98 28.36 21.18
CA THR A 132 5.02 29.32 21.61
C THR A 132 5.99 28.67 22.61
N GLY A 133 7.11 29.34 22.91
CA GLY A 133 8.13 28.84 23.84
C GLY A 133 8.83 27.57 23.34
N HIS A 134 9.33 26.72 24.24
CA HIS A 134 10.09 25.51 23.86
C HIS A 134 9.28 24.50 23.02
N ALA A 135 7.94 24.51 23.11
CA ALA A 135 7.10 23.58 22.35
C ALA A 135 7.12 23.84 20.83
N ILE A 136 7.47 25.06 20.40
CA ILE A 136 7.50 25.41 18.96
C ILE A 136 8.63 24.68 18.23
N GLU A 137 9.75 24.40 18.90
CA GLU A 137 10.89 23.72 18.29
C GLU A 137 10.53 22.26 17.95
N HIS A 138 9.75 21.61 18.82
CA HIS A 138 9.23 20.28 18.54
C HIS A 138 8.20 20.28 17.40
N ALA A 139 7.32 21.29 17.37
CA ALA A 139 6.34 21.43 16.30
C ALA A 139 7.01 21.71 14.94
N GLU A 140 8.02 22.56 14.90
CA GLU A 140 8.85 22.83 13.72
C GLU A 140 9.58 21.57 13.27
N GLY A 141 10.25 20.87 14.18
CA GLY A 141 10.97 19.65 13.85
C GLY A 141 10.05 18.59 13.22
N ARG A 142 8.84 18.43 13.77
CA ARG A 142 7.80 17.53 13.23
C ARG A 142 7.32 17.98 11.85
N ALA A 143 7.02 19.26 11.67
CA ALA A 143 6.57 19.81 10.39
C ALA A 143 7.64 19.66 9.31
N ARG A 144 8.89 19.99 9.63
CA ARG A 144 10.05 19.87 8.74
C ARG A 144 10.26 18.44 8.26
N VAL A 145 10.21 17.47 9.17
CA VAL A 145 10.37 16.05 8.80
C VAL A 145 9.34 15.64 7.75
N ALA A 146 8.07 16.02 7.93
CA ALA A 146 7.01 15.68 7.00
C ALA A 146 7.21 16.33 5.62
N VAL A 147 7.58 17.62 5.58
CA VAL A 147 7.88 18.32 4.32
C VAL A 147 9.09 17.70 3.61
N ASN A 148 10.15 17.36 4.36
CA ASN A 148 11.33 16.71 3.81
C ASN A 148 11.02 15.34 3.23
N ALA A 149 10.18 14.53 3.87
CA ALA A 149 9.76 13.24 3.32
C ALA A 149 9.07 13.39 1.96
N VAL A 150 8.23 14.41 1.79
CA VAL A 150 7.58 14.72 0.50
C VAL A 150 8.60 15.15 -0.55
N ARG A 151 9.56 16.00 -0.18
CA ARG A 151 10.64 16.42 -1.09
C ARG A 151 11.50 15.24 -1.52
N THR A 152 11.93 14.40 -0.57
CA THR A 152 12.66 13.16 -0.84
C THR A 152 11.90 12.29 -1.82
N TRP A 153 10.60 12.09 -1.57
CA TRP A 153 9.75 11.35 -2.50
C TRP A 153 9.72 11.97 -3.89
N GLN A 154 9.53 13.29 -4.01
CA GLN A 154 9.49 13.96 -5.32
C GLN A 154 10.79 13.78 -6.10
N LEU A 155 11.95 13.83 -5.43
CA LEU A 155 13.25 13.59 -6.05
C LEU A 155 13.38 12.14 -6.51
N VAL A 156 13.15 11.18 -5.62
CA VAL A 156 13.20 9.74 -5.94
C VAL A 156 12.23 9.39 -7.07
N ASN A 157 11.03 9.95 -7.05
CA ASN A 157 9.98 9.66 -8.02
C ASN A 157 10.29 10.18 -9.45
N ARG A 158 11.26 11.10 -9.61
CA ARG A 158 11.76 11.52 -10.94
C ARG A 158 12.60 10.44 -11.61
N GLU A 159 13.33 9.66 -10.82
CA GLU A 159 14.19 8.58 -11.29
C GLU A 159 13.44 7.24 -11.33
N ILE A 160 12.75 6.92 -10.23
CA ILE A 160 12.07 5.65 -10.03
C ILE A 160 10.62 5.92 -9.62
N PRO A 161 9.66 5.71 -10.53
CA PRO A 161 8.25 5.90 -10.22
C PRO A 161 7.81 5.10 -8.99
N CYS A 162 7.35 5.80 -7.96
CA CYS A 162 6.93 5.24 -6.68
C CYS A 162 5.87 6.12 -5.99
N MET A 163 5.12 5.52 -5.07
CA MET A 163 4.13 6.24 -4.26
C MET A 163 4.61 6.38 -2.82
N LEU A 164 4.64 7.61 -2.28
CA LEU A 164 4.92 7.84 -0.87
C LEU A 164 3.81 7.23 0.00
N GLN A 165 4.21 6.34 0.90
CA GLN A 165 3.37 5.78 1.95
C GLN A 165 3.49 6.69 3.16
N ALA A 166 2.62 7.70 3.15
CA ALA A 166 2.69 8.84 4.04
C ALA A 166 1.91 8.62 5.34
N ASN A 167 2.50 9.01 6.46
CA ASN A 167 1.76 9.20 7.72
C ASN A 167 0.80 10.40 7.62
N PRO A 168 -0.06 10.67 8.61
CA PRO A 168 -1.03 11.77 8.52
C PRO A 168 -0.43 13.16 8.29
N ASP A 169 0.77 13.45 8.80
CA ASP A 169 1.44 14.74 8.61
C ASP A 169 2.07 14.83 7.21
N GLU A 170 2.71 13.76 6.75
CA GLU A 170 3.25 13.65 5.40
C GLU A 170 2.11 13.74 4.36
N LYS A 171 0.94 13.12 4.62
CA LYS A 171 -0.25 13.24 3.76
C LYS A 171 -0.71 14.69 3.67
N LEU A 172 -0.75 15.41 4.80
CA LEU A 172 -1.08 16.83 4.80
C LEU A 172 -0.05 17.65 4.01
N ALA A 173 1.24 17.39 4.21
CA ALA A 173 2.30 18.05 3.46
C ALA A 173 2.17 17.82 1.95
N MET A 174 1.95 16.57 1.53
CA MET A 174 1.73 16.21 0.12
C MET A 174 0.56 17.00 -0.48
N THR A 175 -0.57 17.04 0.23
CA THR A 175 -1.76 17.76 -0.22
C THR A 175 -1.52 19.26 -0.28
N ALA A 176 -0.84 19.84 0.70
CA ALA A 176 -0.52 21.27 0.72
C ALA A 176 0.43 21.66 -0.42
N VAL A 177 1.50 20.88 -0.65
CA VAL A 177 2.44 21.10 -1.76
C VAL A 177 1.70 21.07 -3.12
N ARG A 178 0.77 20.12 -3.31
CA ARG A 178 -0.04 20.04 -4.54
C ARG A 178 -0.98 21.22 -4.70
N LYS A 179 -1.66 21.63 -3.63
CA LYS A 179 -2.59 22.77 -3.63
C LYS A 179 -1.89 24.06 -4.03
N TYR A 180 -0.64 24.25 -3.59
CA TYR A 180 0.17 25.41 -3.96
C TYR A 180 0.44 25.48 -5.47
N GLY A 181 0.73 24.33 -6.11
CA GLY A 181 1.17 24.29 -7.50
C GLY A 181 0.10 24.06 -8.58
N ALA A 182 -0.99 23.34 -8.30
CA ALA A 182 -1.86 22.81 -9.36
C ALA A 182 -3.38 22.85 -9.09
N GLY A 183 -3.84 23.43 -7.98
CA GLY A 183 -5.27 23.46 -7.62
C GLY A 183 -5.80 22.16 -6.97
N ASN A 184 -7.07 22.19 -6.54
CA ASN A 184 -7.73 21.20 -5.67
C ASN A 184 -8.09 19.87 -6.37
N GLU A 185 -7.14 19.13 -6.93
CA GLU A 185 -7.40 17.73 -7.31
C GLU A 185 -6.80 16.76 -6.27
N GLU A 186 -7.64 16.31 -5.36
CA GLU A 186 -7.30 15.27 -4.39
C GLU A 186 -7.25 13.93 -5.11
N VAL A 187 -6.04 13.39 -5.28
CA VAL A 187 -5.84 12.07 -5.88
C VAL A 187 -5.77 11.04 -4.77
N THR A 188 -6.89 10.37 -4.53
CA THR A 188 -6.97 9.19 -3.65
C THR A 188 -6.39 7.97 -4.37
N PRO A 189 -5.30 7.36 -3.85
CA PRO A 189 -4.70 6.18 -4.46
C PRO A 189 -5.56 4.93 -4.21
N PRO A 190 -5.65 3.96 -5.14
CA PRO A 190 -6.53 2.81 -4.97
C PRO A 190 -6.21 1.89 -3.78
N ILE A 191 -4.99 1.93 -3.24
CA ILE A 191 -4.65 1.22 -2.01
C ILE A 191 -5.51 1.65 -0.82
N GLU A 192 -5.96 2.91 -0.78
CA GLU A 192 -6.85 3.39 0.29
C GLU A 192 -8.23 2.71 0.24
N LEU A 193 -8.68 2.24 -0.92
CA LEU A 193 -9.89 1.40 -0.99
C LEU A 193 -9.61 0.02 -0.39
N LEU A 194 -8.44 -0.58 -0.64
CA LEU A 194 -8.08 -1.87 -0.02
C LEU A 194 -8.08 -1.74 1.51
N GLU A 195 -7.38 -0.74 2.05
CA GLU A 195 -7.32 -0.44 3.49
C GLU A 195 -8.71 -0.18 4.08
N ALA A 196 -9.57 0.52 3.34
CA ALA A 196 -10.92 0.83 3.81
C ALA A 196 -11.91 -0.34 3.67
N SER A 197 -11.57 -1.39 2.91
CA SER A 197 -12.40 -2.56 2.62
C SER A 197 -11.96 -3.83 3.36
N VAL A 198 -10.84 -3.79 4.07
CA VAL A 198 -10.27 -4.91 4.82
C VAL A 198 -10.07 -4.46 6.28
N PRO A 199 -10.40 -5.29 7.28
CA PRO A 199 -10.07 -5.01 8.68
C PRO A 199 -8.56 -4.84 8.88
N SER A 200 -8.16 -4.32 10.04
CA SER A 200 -6.74 -4.15 10.37
C SER A 200 -5.96 -5.47 10.24
N LEU A 201 -4.82 -5.42 9.55
CA LEU A 201 -3.85 -6.51 9.41
C LEU A 201 -2.84 -6.55 10.56
N SER A 202 -2.95 -5.65 11.54
CA SER A 202 -2.04 -5.58 12.70
C SER A 202 -1.85 -6.93 13.39
N ALA A 203 -2.91 -7.72 13.56
CA ALA A 203 -2.88 -9.05 14.16
C ALA A 203 -2.48 -10.19 13.20
N VAL A 204 -2.44 -9.94 11.88
CA VAL A 204 -2.13 -10.96 10.87
C VAL A 204 -0.62 -11.18 10.80
N PRO A 205 -0.09 -12.39 11.04
CA PRO A 205 1.35 -12.65 10.99
C PRO A 205 1.95 -12.39 9.60
N TRP A 206 3.19 -11.92 9.54
CA TRP A 206 3.92 -11.69 8.28
C TRP A 206 4.03 -12.95 7.42
N SER A 207 4.13 -14.13 8.02
CA SER A 207 4.13 -15.39 7.27
C SER A 207 2.84 -15.58 6.45
N GLN A 208 1.70 -15.15 6.99
CA GLN A 208 0.40 -15.23 6.31
C GLN A 208 0.31 -14.17 5.20
N VAL A 209 0.78 -12.94 5.47
CA VAL A 209 0.87 -11.88 4.45
C VAL A 209 1.71 -12.32 3.24
N LEU A 210 2.86 -12.96 3.50
CA LEU A 210 3.72 -13.51 2.44
C LEU A 210 3.08 -14.70 1.73
N GLN A 211 2.23 -15.48 2.40
CA GLN A 211 1.46 -16.54 1.76
C GLN A 211 0.46 -15.96 0.75
N PHE A 212 -0.31 -14.94 1.13
CA PHE A 212 -1.22 -14.24 0.22
C PHE A 212 -0.50 -13.70 -1.03
N ARG A 213 0.75 -13.25 -0.89
CA ARG A 213 1.57 -12.85 -2.06
C ARG A 213 1.88 -14.00 -3.00
N ARG A 214 2.11 -15.21 -2.48
CA ARG A 214 2.46 -16.39 -3.29
C ARG A 214 1.26 -17.00 -4.01
N ASP A 215 0.04 -16.77 -3.51
CA ASP A 215 -1.19 -17.31 -4.09
C ASP A 215 -1.52 -16.73 -5.47
N GLY A 216 -0.75 -15.75 -5.95
CA GLY A 216 -0.69 -15.31 -7.35
C GLY A 216 -1.88 -14.48 -7.83
N SER A 217 -2.86 -14.21 -6.96
CA SER A 217 -4.09 -13.50 -7.32
C SER A 217 -4.07 -12.00 -7.00
N LEU A 218 -2.94 -11.48 -6.51
CA LEU A 218 -2.79 -10.06 -6.14
C LEU A 218 -2.96 -9.11 -7.32
N GLU A 219 -2.44 -9.46 -8.50
CA GLU A 219 -2.58 -8.61 -9.68
C GLU A 219 -4.06 -8.44 -10.07
N SER A 220 -4.82 -9.53 -10.04
CA SER A 220 -6.27 -9.52 -10.30
C SER A 220 -7.01 -8.68 -9.24
N LEU A 221 -6.65 -8.82 -7.96
CA LEU A 221 -7.21 -8.01 -6.87
C LEU A 221 -6.91 -6.53 -7.03
N ARG A 222 -5.65 -6.15 -7.27
CA ARG A 222 -5.24 -4.76 -7.51
C ARG A 222 -5.97 -4.17 -8.71
N SER A 223 -6.13 -4.95 -9.78
CA SER A 223 -6.89 -4.53 -10.97
C SER A 223 -8.35 -4.25 -10.63
N LYS A 224 -9.02 -5.12 -9.88
CA LYS A 224 -10.43 -4.96 -9.49
C LYS A 224 -10.67 -3.77 -8.57
N ILE A 225 -9.78 -3.55 -7.61
CA ILE A 225 -9.83 -2.39 -6.72
C ILE A 225 -9.59 -1.09 -7.49
N SER A 226 -8.63 -1.09 -8.43
CA SER A 226 -8.36 0.08 -9.28
C SER A 226 -9.54 0.39 -10.20
N GLU A 227 -10.18 -0.63 -10.79
CA GLU A 227 -11.39 -0.51 -11.60
C GLU A 227 -12.54 0.11 -10.79
N ALA A 228 -12.79 -0.41 -9.58
CA ALA A 228 -13.82 0.12 -8.69
C ALA A 228 -13.59 1.60 -8.35
N MET A 229 -12.34 1.99 -8.04
CA MET A 229 -11.97 3.38 -7.77
C MET A 229 -12.17 4.29 -8.99
N GLN A 230 -11.85 3.81 -10.19
CA GLN A 230 -12.05 4.57 -11.42
C GLN A 230 -13.54 4.79 -11.72
N LEU A 231 -14.35 3.74 -11.62
CA LEU A 231 -15.81 3.82 -11.84
C LEU A 231 -16.50 4.75 -10.84
N ALA A 232 -16.00 4.81 -9.61
CA ALA A 232 -16.50 5.69 -8.56
C ALA A 232 -15.99 7.14 -8.63
N GLY A 233 -15.23 7.51 -9.67
CA GLY A 233 -14.67 8.85 -9.78
C GLY A 233 -13.68 9.19 -8.66
N LYS A 234 -12.91 8.20 -8.19
CA LYS A 234 -11.94 8.29 -7.08
C LYS A 234 -12.54 8.62 -5.69
N ASN A 235 -13.86 8.49 -5.52
CA ASN A 235 -14.50 8.64 -4.21
C ASN A 235 -14.52 7.29 -3.48
N ILE A 236 -13.91 7.22 -2.27
CA ILE A 236 -13.80 5.97 -1.49
C ILE A 236 -15.18 5.37 -1.16
N ASP A 237 -16.14 6.18 -0.72
CA ASP A 237 -17.45 5.67 -0.31
C ASP A 237 -18.26 5.11 -1.47
N ALA A 238 -18.22 5.77 -2.63
CA ALA A 238 -18.79 5.23 -3.86
C ALA A 238 -18.04 3.99 -4.33
N ALA A 239 -16.70 3.96 -4.23
CA ALA A 239 -15.89 2.84 -4.66
C ALA A 239 -16.12 1.59 -3.80
N LYS A 240 -16.40 1.75 -2.50
CA LYS A 240 -16.83 0.67 -1.62
C LYS A 240 -18.13 0.00 -2.10
N ARG A 241 -19.11 0.80 -2.55
CA ARG A 241 -20.36 0.27 -3.10
C ARG A 241 -20.12 -0.48 -4.40
N VAL A 242 -19.33 0.11 -5.31
CA VAL A 242 -18.96 -0.54 -6.58
C VAL A 242 -18.25 -1.86 -6.33
N LEU A 243 -17.30 -1.90 -5.38
CA LEU A 243 -16.59 -3.12 -5.03
C LEU A 243 -17.54 -4.18 -4.44
N ALA A 244 -18.46 -3.79 -3.56
CA ALA A 244 -19.46 -4.70 -3.00
C ALA A 244 -20.41 -5.27 -4.07
N ASP A 245 -20.82 -4.45 -5.05
CA ASP A 245 -21.65 -4.90 -6.18
C ASP A 245 -20.89 -5.88 -7.08
N LEU A 246 -19.59 -5.64 -7.33
CA LEU A 246 -18.72 -6.55 -8.05
C LEU A 246 -18.57 -7.89 -7.31
N GLU A 247 -18.39 -7.86 -5.98
CA GLU A 247 -18.34 -9.05 -5.14
C GLU A 247 -19.66 -9.84 -5.24
N SER A 248 -20.81 -9.19 -5.04
CA SER A 248 -22.13 -9.83 -5.10
C SER A 248 -22.38 -10.47 -6.47
N THR A 249 -22.13 -9.73 -7.55
CA THR A 249 -22.33 -10.22 -8.92
C THR A 249 -21.46 -11.43 -9.21
N THR A 250 -20.21 -11.43 -8.70
CA THR A 250 -19.28 -12.55 -8.89
C THR A 250 -19.72 -13.77 -8.08
N ILE A 251 -20.22 -13.58 -6.86
CA ILE A 251 -20.79 -14.65 -6.04
C ILE A 251 -22.00 -15.28 -6.75
N ASP A 252 -22.91 -14.47 -7.28
CA ASP A 252 -24.08 -14.96 -8.02
C ASP A 252 -23.67 -15.78 -9.25
N GLN A 253 -22.65 -15.34 -9.98
CA GLN A 253 -22.08 -16.10 -11.10
C GLN A 253 -21.48 -17.44 -10.65
N ILE A 254 -20.77 -17.48 -9.52
CA ILE A 254 -20.26 -18.73 -8.94
C ILE A 254 -21.42 -19.66 -8.61
N VAL A 255 -22.42 -19.16 -7.89
CA VAL A 255 -23.61 -19.94 -7.48
C VAL A 255 -24.34 -20.49 -8.69
N ASP A 256 -24.58 -19.66 -9.72
CA ASP A 256 -25.27 -20.07 -10.94
C ASP A 256 -24.46 -21.09 -11.76
N SER A 257 -23.13 -20.94 -11.81
CA SER A 257 -22.24 -21.89 -12.47
C SER A 257 -22.15 -23.24 -11.73
N ALA A 258 -22.34 -23.23 -10.41
CA ALA A 258 -22.36 -24.42 -9.55
C ALA A 258 -23.72 -25.13 -9.55
N ARG A 259 -24.79 -24.52 -10.10
CA ARG A 259 -26.10 -25.18 -10.20
C ARG A 259 -25.99 -26.47 -11.01
N PRO A 260 -26.50 -27.61 -10.51
CA PRO A 260 -26.44 -28.87 -11.23
C PRO A 260 -27.15 -28.75 -12.58
N ASN A 261 -26.41 -28.94 -13.67
CA ASN A 261 -27.02 -29.09 -14.99
C ASN A 261 -27.21 -30.59 -15.28
N PRO A 262 -28.43 -31.13 -15.18
CA PRO A 262 -28.67 -32.57 -15.28
C PRO A 262 -28.19 -33.16 -16.62
N ARG A 263 -28.18 -32.36 -17.70
CA ARG A 263 -27.68 -32.81 -19.00
C ARG A 263 -26.16 -32.99 -19.03
N LYS A 264 -25.41 -32.14 -18.31
CA LYS A 264 -23.94 -32.24 -18.20
C LYS A 264 -23.53 -33.48 -17.41
N VAL A 265 -24.19 -33.72 -16.28
CA VAL A 265 -23.95 -34.89 -15.41
C VAL A 265 -24.21 -36.21 -16.15
N ILE A 266 -25.25 -36.28 -16.97
CA ILE A 266 -25.56 -37.47 -17.78
C ILE A 266 -24.46 -37.75 -18.82
N ILE A 267 -23.94 -36.72 -19.49
CA ILE A 267 -22.89 -36.86 -20.50
C ILE A 267 -21.56 -37.29 -19.86
N GLU A 268 -21.19 -36.69 -18.72
CA GLU A 268 -19.97 -37.05 -17.97
C GLU A 268 -20.05 -38.48 -17.44
N SER A 269 -21.22 -38.89 -16.94
CA SER A 269 -21.47 -40.27 -16.47
C SER A 269 -21.42 -41.29 -17.61
N ALA A 270 -21.88 -40.93 -18.81
CA ALA A 270 -21.81 -41.78 -20.00
C ALA A 270 -20.37 -41.91 -20.53
N ALA A 271 -19.60 -40.82 -20.53
CA ALA A 271 -18.22 -40.81 -20.99
C ALA A 271 -17.26 -41.57 -20.06
N ALA A 272 -17.53 -41.57 -18.75
CA ALA A 272 -16.76 -42.30 -17.74
C ALA A 272 -16.96 -43.83 -17.80
N ASN A 273 -18.08 -44.30 -18.36
CA ASN A 273 -18.44 -45.72 -18.42
C ASN A 273 -18.10 -46.42 -19.75
N VAL A 274 -17.33 -45.79 -20.65
CA VAL A 274 -16.89 -46.45 -21.89
C VAL A 274 -15.73 -47.41 -21.57
N PRO A 275 -15.93 -48.74 -21.61
CA PRO A 275 -14.89 -49.69 -21.23
C PRO A 275 -13.88 -49.81 -22.37
N GLY A 276 -12.58 -49.70 -22.08
CA GLY A 276 -11.57 -50.17 -23.03
C GLY A 276 -10.14 -49.72 -22.81
N TRP A 277 -9.85 -48.43 -22.68
CA TRP A 277 -8.46 -47.95 -22.84
C TRP A 277 -8.02 -47.09 -21.66
N LEU A 278 -6.83 -47.38 -21.12
CA LEU A 278 -6.14 -46.65 -20.04
C LEU A 278 -5.91 -45.15 -20.34
N PHE A 279 -6.19 -44.68 -21.57
CA PHE A 279 -6.24 -43.28 -21.97
C PHE A 279 -7.38 -43.04 -22.96
N ASN A 280 -8.58 -42.73 -22.46
CA ASN A 280 -9.71 -42.34 -23.30
C ASN A 280 -9.51 -40.86 -23.74
N PRO A 281 -9.40 -40.54 -25.05
CA PRO A 281 -9.20 -39.17 -25.51
C PRO A 281 -10.36 -38.24 -25.10
N ALA A 282 -11.58 -38.76 -24.91
CA ALA A 282 -12.68 -37.99 -24.34
C ALA A 282 -12.39 -37.61 -22.88
N SER A 283 -11.90 -38.54 -22.05
CA SER A 283 -11.52 -38.24 -20.66
C SER A 283 -10.34 -37.26 -20.56
N LEU A 284 -9.37 -37.34 -21.48
CA LEU A 284 -8.27 -36.38 -21.56
C LEU A 284 -8.77 -34.99 -21.99
N SER A 285 -9.71 -34.93 -22.94
CA SER A 285 -10.32 -33.67 -23.38
C SER A 285 -11.21 -33.04 -22.30
N ILE A 286 -11.93 -33.85 -21.51
CA ILE A 286 -12.70 -33.41 -20.35
C ILE A 286 -11.75 -32.91 -19.27
N ALA A 287 -10.70 -33.66 -18.93
CA ALA A 287 -9.69 -33.23 -17.97
C ALA A 287 -8.95 -31.96 -18.42
N MET A 288 -8.59 -31.81 -19.70
CA MET A 288 -7.98 -30.58 -20.24
C MET A 288 -8.96 -29.41 -20.21
N ARG A 289 -10.24 -29.65 -20.51
CA ARG A 289 -11.30 -28.64 -20.40
C ARG A 289 -11.51 -28.23 -18.95
N ASP A 290 -11.47 -29.16 -18.00
CA ASP A 290 -11.61 -28.90 -16.57
C ASP A 290 -10.39 -28.16 -16.02
N VAL A 291 -9.18 -28.50 -16.47
CA VAL A 291 -7.95 -27.74 -16.17
C VAL A 291 -8.01 -26.34 -16.76
N SER A 292 -8.44 -26.19 -18.02
CA SER A 292 -8.60 -24.89 -18.66
C SER A 292 -9.70 -24.05 -18.00
N ALA A 293 -10.80 -24.68 -17.59
CA ALA A 293 -11.88 -24.03 -16.84
C ALA A 293 -11.41 -23.64 -15.45
N SER A 294 -10.60 -24.47 -14.78
CA SER A 294 -10.02 -24.16 -13.48
C SER A 294 -9.02 -23.00 -13.56
N GLN A 295 -8.19 -22.96 -14.61
CA GLN A 295 -7.29 -21.82 -14.85
C GLN A 295 -8.04 -20.54 -15.19
N LYS A 296 -9.13 -20.63 -15.97
CA LYS A 296 -10.00 -19.49 -16.26
C LYS A 296 -10.70 -18.99 -14.99
N ASN A 297 -11.26 -19.91 -14.20
CA ASN A 297 -11.89 -19.61 -12.92
C ASN A 297 -10.89 -19.01 -11.92
N GLN A 298 -9.65 -19.50 -11.87
CA GLN A 298 -8.61 -18.93 -11.02
C GLN A 298 -8.27 -17.49 -11.44
N ARG A 299 -8.24 -17.18 -12.74
CA ARG A 299 -8.03 -15.81 -13.24
C ARG A 299 -9.22 -14.89 -12.95
N GLU A 300 -10.44 -15.38 -13.13
CA GLU A 300 -11.67 -14.59 -13.00
C GLU A 300 -12.11 -14.41 -11.54
N LEU A 301 -11.89 -15.41 -10.69
CA LEU A 301 -12.39 -15.46 -9.30
C LEU A 301 -11.28 -15.34 -8.25
N GLY A 302 -10.01 -15.47 -8.63
CA GLY A 302 -8.87 -15.48 -7.70
C GLY A 302 -8.80 -14.24 -6.82
N TRP A 303 -9.19 -13.08 -7.35
CA TRP A 303 -9.26 -11.84 -6.57
C TRP A 303 -10.26 -11.91 -5.42
N LEU A 304 -11.43 -12.54 -5.65
CA LEU A 304 -12.51 -12.64 -4.67
C LEU A 304 -12.12 -13.61 -3.55
N TYR A 305 -11.53 -14.75 -3.91
CA TYR A 305 -11.00 -15.70 -2.93
C TYR A 305 -9.90 -15.05 -2.09
N LEU A 306 -8.95 -14.37 -2.72
CA LEU A 306 -7.86 -13.71 -2.00
C LEU A 306 -8.36 -12.60 -1.09
N LEU A 307 -9.31 -11.76 -1.55
CA LEU A 307 -9.91 -10.72 -0.72
C LEU A 307 -10.63 -11.31 0.50
N ARG A 308 -11.36 -12.42 0.31
CA ARG A 308 -11.99 -13.16 1.39
C ARG A 308 -10.96 -13.72 2.37
N ASP A 309 -9.91 -14.37 1.89
CA ASP A 309 -8.87 -14.98 2.74
C ASP A 309 -8.14 -13.92 3.57
N ILE A 310 -7.85 -12.75 2.98
CA ILE A 310 -7.28 -11.60 3.70
C ILE A 310 -8.25 -11.13 4.79
N ARG A 311 -9.53 -10.92 4.47
CA ARG A 311 -10.55 -10.46 5.45
C ARG A 311 -10.74 -11.47 6.58
N SER A 312 -10.80 -12.76 6.27
CA SER A 312 -10.93 -13.83 7.27
C SER A 312 -9.72 -13.92 8.19
N ALA A 313 -8.50 -13.72 7.66
CA ALA A 313 -7.31 -13.65 8.50
C ALA A 313 -7.29 -12.40 9.39
N ALA A 314 -7.79 -11.27 8.88
CA ALA A 314 -7.87 -10.01 9.62
C ALA A 314 -8.95 -10.02 10.71
N SER A 315 -9.99 -10.83 10.56
CA SER A 315 -11.09 -11.02 11.52
C SER A 315 -11.22 -12.50 11.93
N PRO A 316 -10.34 -13.00 12.81
CA PRO A 316 -10.37 -14.41 13.23
C PRO A 316 -11.63 -14.81 14.01
N ASP A 317 -12.43 -13.84 14.46
CA ASP A 317 -13.66 -14.05 15.26
C ASP A 317 -14.97 -13.94 14.46
N SER A 318 -14.92 -13.88 13.12
CA SER A 318 -16.11 -13.78 12.24
C SER A 318 -16.33 -14.98 11.33
#